data_AF-A0A7W0XCI6-F1
#
_entry.id   AF-A0A7W0XCI6-F1
#
_cell.length_a   1.000
_cell.length_b   1.000
_cell.length_c   1.000
_cell.angle_alpha   90.00
_cell.angle_beta   90.00
_cell.angle_gamma   90.00
#
_symmetry.space_group_name_H-M   'P 1'
#
loop_
_entity.id
_entity.type
_entity.pdbx_description
1 polymer ?
#
loop_
_entity_poly.entity_id
_entity_poly.type
_entity_poly.pdbx_seq_one_letter_code
_entity_poly.pdbx_strand_id
1 'polypeptide(L)'
;MNNRILIVVLCLLSVGILSVGAAARDWSEAVRGSWIQDGALRAGDIVLTDRNAGCEIVVAEKEHSAVQQAASFLASDFEKISGYKPPIISTPSGQRVAIRLTTLGNDEIPRQVAQDKLRNQWEAYQILTTQNAVWLVGANFRGTLFAVYTLSERLGIDPLYHWTGYTPDKRSKLALKKTDYFINSPTVKYRGMFHDDEDILPRPFEDSGYPLRIGDVPTEWYERYFETALRLGFNMVAPYTRAHRRFEVQKIASEWGLFYTSHHYDILLSNPFGIERFGLGKARNAGTTWDWLTNRE
;
A
#
# COMPACT_ATOMS: atom_id res chain seq x y z
N MET A 1 -28.39 69.82 -11.37
CA MET A 1 -27.98 69.18 -10.10
C MET A 1 -28.21 67.68 -10.23
N ASN A 2 -27.11 66.92 -10.07
CA ASN A 2 -26.97 65.50 -9.75
C ASN A 2 -27.50 64.46 -10.76
N ASN A 3 -26.64 63.92 -11.65
CA ASN A 3 -25.69 62.81 -11.42
C ASN A 3 -26.31 61.59 -10.71
N ARG A 4 -26.48 60.49 -11.45
CA ARG A 4 -25.77 59.22 -11.19
C ARG A 4 -26.00 58.20 -12.31
N ILE A 5 -24.91 58.01 -13.05
CA ILE A 5 -24.61 56.91 -13.94
C ILE A 5 -24.57 55.61 -13.11
N LEU A 6 -25.26 54.56 -13.56
CA LEU A 6 -25.02 53.20 -13.09
C LEU A 6 -24.74 52.31 -14.32
N ILE A 7 -23.46 52.19 -14.66
CA ILE A 7 -22.96 51.21 -15.62
C ILE A 7 -22.87 49.89 -14.87
N VAL A 8 -23.70 48.92 -15.26
CA VAL A 8 -23.56 47.52 -14.84
C VAL A 8 -22.59 46.86 -15.80
N VAL A 9 -21.34 46.67 -15.36
CA VAL A 9 -20.35 45.85 -16.09
C VAL A 9 -20.63 44.39 -15.76
N LEU A 10 -21.09 43.63 -16.76
CA LEU A 10 -21.17 42.17 -16.71
C LEU A 10 -19.74 41.61 -16.77
N CYS A 11 -19.17 41.18 -15.65
CA CYS A 11 -18.01 40.30 -15.63
C CYS A 11 -18.46 38.86 -15.90
N LEU A 12 -18.42 38.44 -17.16
CA LEU A 12 -18.50 37.03 -17.55
C LEU A 12 -17.17 36.35 -17.17
N LEU A 13 -17.12 35.78 -15.97
CA LEU A 13 -16.10 34.81 -15.58
C LEU A 13 -16.38 33.50 -16.35
N SER A 14 -15.64 33.30 -17.45
CA SER A 14 -15.54 32.01 -18.11
C SER A 14 -14.83 31.02 -17.18
N VAL A 15 -15.61 30.28 -16.39
CA VAL A 15 -15.14 29.06 -15.74
C VAL A 15 -14.89 28.05 -16.86
N GLY A 16 -13.65 28.01 -17.34
CA GLY A 16 -13.18 26.90 -18.16
C GLY A 16 -13.25 25.63 -17.33
N ILE A 17 -14.30 24.84 -17.54
CA ILE A 17 -14.34 23.45 -17.08
C ILE A 17 -13.25 22.75 -17.88
N LEU A 18 -12.06 22.67 -17.30
CA LEU A 18 -11.08 21.66 -17.68
C LEU A 18 -11.74 20.33 -17.35
N SER A 19 -12.36 19.72 -18.36
CA SER A 19 -12.74 18.31 -18.32
C SER A 19 -11.44 17.51 -18.22
N VAL A 20 -10.98 17.29 -16.99
CA VAL A 20 -10.06 16.20 -16.71
C VAL A 20 -10.88 14.95 -17.01
N GLY A 21 -10.76 14.45 -18.23
CA GLY A 21 -11.36 13.19 -18.62
C GLY A 21 -10.83 12.11 -17.71
N ALA A 22 -11.61 11.73 -16.70
CA ALA A 22 -11.40 10.50 -15.97
C ALA A 22 -11.76 9.37 -16.93
N ALA A 23 -10.83 8.98 -17.79
CA ALA A 23 -10.93 7.73 -18.50
C ALA A 23 -10.74 6.62 -17.44
N ALA A 24 -11.86 6.09 -16.95
CA ALA A 24 -11.83 4.80 -16.27
C ALA A 24 -11.14 3.83 -17.22
N ARG A 25 -10.16 3.06 -16.73
CA ARG A 25 -9.56 2.00 -17.54
C ARG A 25 -10.66 1.01 -17.90
N ASP A 26 -10.84 0.76 -19.19
CA ASP A 26 -11.65 -0.36 -19.64
C ASP A 26 -11.07 -1.65 -19.04
N TRP A 27 -11.95 -2.47 -18.46
CA TRP A 27 -11.61 -3.77 -17.88
C TRP A 27 -11.41 -4.83 -18.98
N SER A 28 -10.70 -4.49 -20.05
CA SER A 28 -10.57 -5.32 -21.24
C SER A 28 -9.38 -6.29 -21.19
N GLU A 29 -8.41 -6.04 -20.30
CA GLU A 29 -7.22 -6.87 -20.17
C GLU A 29 -6.99 -7.34 -18.73
N ALA A 30 -6.54 -8.58 -18.59
CA ALA A 30 -6.13 -9.12 -17.29
C ALA A 30 -4.95 -8.28 -16.76
N VAL A 31 -5.11 -7.70 -15.57
CA VAL A 31 -4.04 -6.95 -14.88
C VAL A 31 -2.97 -7.91 -14.35
N ARG A 32 -3.42 -9.00 -13.75
CA ARG A 32 -2.58 -10.02 -13.14
C ARG A 32 -1.75 -10.75 -14.20
N GLY A 33 -0.44 -10.78 -14.01
CA GLY A 33 0.49 -11.46 -14.93
C GLY A 33 0.70 -10.77 -16.28
N SER A 34 0.10 -9.59 -16.50
CA SER A 34 0.11 -8.92 -17.82
C SER A 34 1.52 -8.58 -18.32
N TRP A 35 2.48 -8.41 -17.41
CA TRP A 35 3.85 -8.04 -17.75
C TRP A 35 4.78 -9.22 -17.91
N ILE A 36 4.30 -10.44 -17.73
CA ILE A 36 5.14 -11.62 -17.95
C ILE A 36 5.29 -11.85 -19.46
N GLN A 37 6.52 -12.13 -19.90
CA GLN A 37 6.84 -12.57 -21.25
C GLN A 37 6.77 -14.09 -21.33
N ASP A 38 5.68 -14.61 -21.90
CA ASP A 38 5.48 -16.05 -22.13
C ASP A 38 6.12 -16.55 -23.44
N GLY A 39 6.40 -15.65 -24.38
CA GLY A 39 6.97 -15.98 -25.69
C GLY A 39 8.50 -15.86 -25.75
N ALA A 40 9.00 -15.74 -26.98
CA ALA A 40 10.40 -15.40 -27.21
C ALA A 40 10.72 -14.01 -26.60
N LEU A 41 11.90 -13.89 -25.99
CA LEU A 41 12.37 -12.63 -25.43
C LEU A 41 12.49 -11.57 -26.52
N ARG A 42 12.03 -10.36 -26.22
CA ARG A 42 12.15 -9.19 -27.08
C ARG A 42 13.23 -8.25 -26.55
N ALA A 43 13.69 -7.33 -27.40
CA ALA A 43 14.67 -6.32 -27.01
C ALA A 43 14.14 -5.47 -25.84
N GLY A 44 14.87 -5.49 -24.72
CA GLY A 44 14.53 -4.77 -23.49
C GLY A 44 13.70 -5.56 -22.48
N ASP A 45 13.29 -6.79 -22.79
CA ASP A 45 12.76 -7.72 -21.79
C ASP A 45 13.87 -8.11 -20.81
N ILE A 46 13.52 -8.33 -19.55
CA ILE A 46 14.46 -8.65 -18.47
C ILE A 46 14.15 -10.04 -17.92
N VAL A 47 15.11 -10.95 -17.98
CA VAL A 47 15.00 -12.25 -17.30
C VAL A 47 15.27 -12.04 -15.83
N LEU A 48 14.22 -12.10 -15.01
CA LEU A 48 14.32 -11.89 -13.56
C LEU A 48 14.82 -13.15 -12.85
N THR A 49 14.45 -14.33 -13.34
CA THR A 49 15.02 -15.59 -12.86
C THR A 49 14.83 -16.68 -13.92
N ASP A 50 15.82 -17.58 -14.02
CA ASP A 50 15.76 -18.83 -14.75
C ASP A 50 16.49 -19.94 -13.97
N ARG A 51 16.79 -21.07 -14.62
CA ARG A 51 17.46 -22.22 -14.00
C ARG A 51 18.90 -21.95 -13.58
N ASN A 52 19.55 -20.94 -14.15
CA ASN A 52 20.99 -20.68 -13.98
C ASN A 52 21.24 -19.44 -13.11
N ALA A 53 20.34 -18.45 -13.15
CA ALA A 53 20.51 -17.19 -12.47
C ALA A 53 19.19 -16.63 -11.93
N GLY A 54 19.31 -15.80 -10.89
CA GLY A 54 18.20 -15.06 -10.32
C GLY A 54 18.59 -13.61 -10.07
N CYS A 55 17.61 -12.72 -10.07
CA CYS A 55 17.78 -11.33 -9.73
C CYS A 55 18.12 -11.14 -8.25
N GLU A 56 18.47 -9.92 -7.91
CA GLU A 56 18.60 -9.41 -6.55
C GLU A 56 17.64 -8.24 -6.36
N ILE A 57 17.14 -8.06 -5.13
CA ILE A 57 16.36 -6.89 -4.76
C ILE A 57 17.30 -5.93 -4.03
N VAL A 58 17.39 -4.70 -4.53
CA VAL A 58 18.29 -3.68 -4.01
C VAL A 58 17.47 -2.59 -3.36
N VAL A 59 17.70 -2.38 -2.06
CA VAL A 59 17.04 -1.35 -1.24
C VAL A 59 18.07 -0.78 -0.26
N ALA A 60 18.36 0.51 -0.37
CA ALA A 60 19.37 1.15 0.48
C ALA A 60 18.94 1.11 1.96
N GLU A 61 19.88 1.00 2.89
CA GLU A 61 19.58 0.95 4.33
C GLU A 61 18.81 2.18 4.84
N LYS A 62 19.04 3.34 4.20
CA LYS A 62 18.36 4.61 4.48
C LYS A 62 16.91 4.70 3.95
N GLU A 63 16.47 3.74 3.13
CA GLU A 63 15.07 3.71 2.68
C GLU A 63 14.13 3.52 3.87
N HIS A 64 12.92 4.04 3.71
CA HIS A 64 11.90 3.94 4.75
C HIS A 64 11.59 2.47 5.09
N SER A 65 11.31 2.15 6.35
CA SER A 65 10.99 0.79 6.82
C SER A 65 9.88 0.12 6.00
N ALA A 66 8.85 0.87 5.63
CA ALA A 66 7.79 0.40 4.72
C ALA A 66 8.30 -0.11 3.35
N VAL A 67 9.34 0.51 2.79
CA VAL A 67 9.96 0.07 1.52
C VAL A 67 10.79 -1.21 1.75
N GLN A 68 11.49 -1.31 2.88
CA GLN A 68 12.19 -2.53 3.30
C GLN A 68 11.21 -3.71 3.47
N GLN A 69 10.04 -3.46 4.07
CA GLN A 69 8.98 -4.46 4.20
C GLN A 69 8.44 -4.85 2.82
N ALA A 70 8.18 -3.89 1.93
CA ALA A 70 7.74 -4.18 0.56
C ALA A 70 8.75 -5.04 -0.20
N ALA A 71 10.06 -4.80 -0.02
CA ALA A 71 11.13 -5.65 -0.58
C ALA A 71 11.01 -7.10 -0.10
N SER A 72 10.71 -7.31 1.18
CA SER A 72 10.50 -8.64 1.79
C SER A 72 9.28 -9.36 1.22
N PHE A 73 8.18 -8.64 0.99
CA PHE A 73 7.02 -9.19 0.31
C PHE A 73 7.33 -9.55 -1.15
N LEU A 74 8.03 -8.69 -1.88
CA LEU A 74 8.45 -8.96 -3.25
C LEU A 74 9.32 -10.21 -3.35
N ALA A 75 10.30 -10.37 -2.44
CA ALA A 75 11.16 -11.55 -2.41
C ALA A 75 10.34 -12.84 -2.21
N SER A 76 9.34 -12.79 -1.31
CA SER A 76 8.43 -13.90 -1.04
C SER A 76 7.47 -14.17 -2.21
N ASP A 77 7.08 -13.14 -2.95
CA ASP A 77 6.23 -13.27 -4.13
C ASP A 77 6.99 -13.93 -5.29
N PHE A 78 8.27 -13.61 -5.46
CA PHE A 78 9.14 -14.34 -6.37
C PHE A 78 9.25 -15.81 -6.00
N GLU A 79 9.45 -16.13 -4.72
CA GLU A 79 9.49 -17.51 -4.22
C GLU A 79 8.18 -18.26 -4.52
N LYS A 80 7.02 -17.59 -4.37
CA LYS A 80 5.72 -18.16 -4.74
C LYS A 80 5.62 -18.44 -6.24
N ILE A 81 6.19 -17.61 -7.11
CA ILE A 81 6.11 -17.77 -8.57
C ILE A 81 7.14 -18.77 -9.09
N SER A 82 8.42 -18.63 -8.73
CA SER A 82 9.53 -19.37 -9.35
C SER A 82 10.20 -20.39 -8.45
N GLY A 83 9.92 -20.37 -7.14
CA GLY A 83 10.68 -21.14 -6.14
C GLY A 83 12.04 -20.55 -5.80
N TYR A 84 12.47 -19.46 -6.46
CA TYR A 84 13.67 -18.71 -6.11
C TYR A 84 13.30 -17.50 -5.26
N LYS A 85 13.97 -17.33 -4.12
CA LYS A 85 13.84 -16.14 -3.26
C LYS A 85 15.02 -15.20 -3.52
N PRO A 86 14.82 -14.06 -4.21
CA PRO A 86 15.87 -13.08 -4.43
C PRO A 86 16.47 -12.60 -3.09
N PRO A 87 17.80 -12.49 -2.98
CA PRO A 87 18.41 -11.84 -1.83
C PRO A 87 18.05 -10.35 -1.84
N ILE A 88 17.86 -9.78 -0.64
CA ILE A 88 17.68 -8.35 -0.43
C ILE A 88 19.02 -7.78 0.03
N ILE A 89 19.57 -6.85 -0.73
CA ILE A 89 20.91 -6.26 -0.51
C ILE A 89 20.85 -4.74 -0.57
N SER A 90 21.79 -4.06 0.09
CA SER A 90 21.82 -2.59 0.11
C SER A 90 22.53 -1.97 -1.09
N THR A 91 23.45 -2.71 -1.72
CA THR A 91 24.25 -2.26 -2.87
C THR A 91 24.25 -3.34 -3.93
N PRO A 92 24.07 -3.02 -5.22
CA PRO A 92 24.03 -4.02 -6.28
C PRO A 92 25.35 -4.79 -6.40
N SER A 93 25.28 -6.09 -6.64
CA SER A 93 26.47 -6.94 -6.84
C SER A 93 27.17 -6.67 -8.17
N GLY A 94 26.45 -6.09 -9.14
CA GLY A 94 26.90 -5.89 -10.52
C GLY A 94 26.92 -7.17 -11.36
N GLN A 95 26.57 -8.32 -10.78
CA GLN A 95 26.61 -9.63 -11.45
C GLN A 95 25.24 -10.14 -11.85
N ARG A 96 24.17 -9.59 -11.25
CA ARG A 96 22.78 -10.04 -11.42
C ARG A 96 21.91 -8.90 -11.93
N VAL A 97 20.73 -9.25 -12.44
CA VAL A 97 19.66 -8.27 -12.67
C VAL A 97 19.28 -7.68 -11.31
N ALA A 98 19.24 -6.35 -11.21
CA ALA A 98 18.87 -5.65 -9.99
C ALA A 98 17.44 -5.09 -10.07
N ILE A 99 16.58 -5.48 -9.13
CA ILE A 99 15.29 -4.81 -8.90
C ILE A 99 15.53 -3.75 -7.83
N ARG A 100 15.55 -2.48 -8.22
CA ARG A 100 15.96 -1.36 -7.36
C ARG A 100 14.73 -0.61 -6.87
N LEU A 101 14.53 -0.62 -5.56
CA LEU A 101 13.47 0.11 -4.88
C LEU A 101 14.08 1.38 -4.31
N THR A 102 13.64 2.55 -4.78
CA THR A 102 14.21 3.82 -4.32
C THR A 102 13.18 4.94 -4.32
N THR A 103 13.22 5.76 -3.30
CA THR A 103 12.43 6.99 -3.21
C THR A 103 13.20 8.12 -3.88
N LEU A 104 12.52 8.97 -4.65
CA LEU A 104 13.14 10.10 -5.35
C LEU A 104 13.98 10.95 -4.39
N GLY A 105 15.26 11.14 -4.72
CA GLY A 105 16.22 11.89 -3.92
C GLY A 105 17.08 11.05 -2.98
N ASN A 106 16.75 9.78 -2.78
CA ASN A 106 17.57 8.88 -1.97
C ASN A 106 18.81 8.42 -2.73
N ASP A 107 18.66 7.90 -3.95
CA ASP A 107 19.78 7.36 -4.74
C ASP A 107 19.84 7.95 -6.15
N GLU A 108 20.95 7.69 -6.85
CA GLU A 108 21.03 7.96 -8.28
C GLU A 108 20.04 7.09 -9.06
N ILE A 109 19.27 7.75 -9.93
CA ILE A 109 18.24 7.13 -10.75
C ILE A 109 18.51 7.37 -12.24
N PRO A 110 18.02 6.48 -13.14
CA PRO A 110 18.19 6.65 -14.58
C PRO A 110 17.60 7.96 -15.08
N ARG A 111 18.21 8.53 -16.14
CA ARG A 111 17.73 9.76 -16.79
C ARG A 111 16.31 9.64 -17.37
N GLN A 112 15.89 8.41 -17.69
CA GLN A 112 14.56 8.09 -18.20
C GLN A 112 13.47 8.18 -17.13
N VAL A 113 13.83 8.24 -15.85
CA VAL A 113 12.86 8.49 -14.79
C VAL A 113 12.35 9.92 -14.93
N ALA A 114 11.03 10.07 -15.01
CA ALA A 114 10.35 11.35 -15.16
C ALA A 114 10.33 12.11 -13.82
N GLN A 115 11.50 12.54 -13.34
CA GLN A 115 11.68 13.16 -12.02
C GLN A 115 10.76 14.35 -11.79
N ASP A 116 10.56 15.19 -12.81
CA ASP A 116 9.69 16.37 -12.73
C ASP A 116 8.22 16.00 -12.49
N LYS A 117 7.79 14.82 -12.95
CA LYS A 117 6.44 14.29 -12.70
C LYS A 117 6.32 13.61 -11.34
N LEU A 118 7.42 13.26 -10.68
CA LEU A 118 7.42 12.66 -9.35
C LEU A 118 7.62 13.69 -8.24
N ARG A 119 8.36 14.77 -8.52
CA ARG A 119 8.70 15.78 -7.52
C ARG A 119 7.44 16.38 -6.90
N ASN A 120 7.40 16.42 -5.56
CA ASN A 120 6.29 16.95 -4.77
C ASN A 120 4.93 16.28 -5.02
N GLN A 121 4.91 15.09 -5.64
CA GLN A 121 3.68 14.33 -5.85
C GLN A 121 3.36 13.41 -4.68
N TRP A 122 2.07 13.10 -4.52
CA TRP A 122 1.58 12.20 -3.49
C TRP A 122 1.51 10.79 -4.04
N GLU A 123 2.37 9.89 -3.57
CA GLU A 123 2.30 8.45 -3.87
C GLU A 123 2.39 8.08 -5.36
N ALA A 124 2.77 9.04 -6.22
CA ALA A 124 3.10 8.78 -7.61
C ALA A 124 4.38 7.93 -7.70
N TYR A 125 4.51 7.15 -8.77
CA TYR A 125 5.68 6.32 -9.00
C TYR A 125 5.87 5.95 -10.47
N GLN A 126 7.06 5.48 -10.80
CA GLN A 126 7.42 4.92 -12.10
C GLN A 126 8.07 3.55 -11.93
N ILE A 127 7.70 2.62 -12.81
CA ILE A 127 8.33 1.31 -12.99
C ILE A 127 9.01 1.30 -14.35
N LEU A 128 10.32 1.12 -14.36
CA LEU A 128 11.13 1.25 -15.58
C LEU A 128 12.14 0.11 -15.71
N THR A 129 12.13 -0.58 -16.84
CA THR A 129 13.21 -1.50 -17.22
C THR A 129 14.34 -0.75 -17.94
N THR A 130 15.56 -0.96 -17.47
CA THR A 130 16.81 -0.61 -18.16
C THR A 130 17.60 -1.89 -18.45
N GLN A 131 18.70 -1.82 -19.22
CA GLN A 131 19.43 -3.00 -19.72
C GLN A 131 19.57 -4.17 -18.73
N ASN A 132 19.95 -3.92 -17.48
CA ASN A 132 20.13 -4.96 -16.46
C ASN A 132 19.46 -4.64 -15.11
N ALA A 133 18.38 -3.84 -15.14
CA ALA A 133 17.69 -3.46 -13.91
C ALA A 133 16.22 -3.12 -14.12
N VAL A 134 15.43 -3.35 -13.07
CA VAL A 134 14.06 -2.87 -12.94
C VAL A 134 14.06 -1.82 -11.84
N TRP A 135 13.67 -0.59 -12.17
CA TRP A 135 13.62 0.52 -11.24
C TRP A 135 12.19 0.75 -10.79
N LEU A 136 11.98 0.76 -9.48
CA LEU A 136 10.72 1.07 -8.81
C LEU A 136 10.94 2.38 -8.05
N VAL A 137 10.57 3.50 -8.68
CA VAL A 137 10.89 4.84 -8.18
C VAL A 137 9.64 5.56 -7.73
N GLY A 138 9.53 5.87 -6.44
CA GLY A 138 8.41 6.61 -5.87
C GLY A 138 8.71 8.10 -5.69
N ALA A 139 7.67 8.94 -5.78
CA ALA A 139 7.70 10.34 -5.35
C ALA A 139 7.95 10.49 -3.84
N ASN A 140 7.48 9.52 -3.07
CA ASN A 140 7.71 9.33 -1.65
C ASN A 140 7.74 7.83 -1.34
N PHE A 141 8.03 7.46 -0.08
CA PHE A 141 8.16 6.05 0.30
C PHE A 141 6.90 5.21 0.02
N ARG A 142 5.69 5.80 0.10
CA ARG A 142 4.44 5.12 -0.25
C ARG A 142 4.31 4.90 -1.77
N GLY A 143 4.76 5.85 -2.58
CA GLY A 143 4.89 5.64 -4.03
C GLY A 143 5.81 4.46 -4.34
N THR A 144 6.95 4.37 -3.67
CA THR A 144 7.94 3.30 -3.87
C THR A 144 7.36 1.93 -3.50
N LEU A 145 6.71 1.78 -2.35
CA LEU A 145 6.07 0.50 -1.99
C LEU A 145 4.88 0.16 -2.90
N PHE A 146 4.10 1.13 -3.39
CA PHE A 146 3.01 0.83 -4.33
C PHE A 146 3.53 0.39 -5.71
N ALA A 147 4.70 0.87 -6.14
CA ALA A 147 5.38 0.34 -7.31
C ALA A 147 5.74 -1.16 -7.13
N VAL A 148 6.15 -1.57 -5.94
CA VAL A 148 6.44 -2.97 -5.61
C VAL A 148 5.19 -3.85 -5.71
N TYR A 149 4.08 -3.43 -5.11
CA TYR A 149 2.85 -4.21 -5.17
C TYR A 149 2.26 -4.26 -6.58
N THR A 150 2.41 -3.18 -7.35
CA THR A 150 2.06 -3.17 -8.78
C THR A 150 2.90 -4.16 -9.56
N LEU A 151 4.22 -4.18 -9.37
CA LEU A 151 5.07 -5.18 -10.02
C LEU A 151 4.63 -6.60 -9.63
N SER A 152 4.35 -6.84 -8.35
CA SER A 152 3.93 -8.15 -7.84
C SER A 152 2.63 -8.63 -8.51
N GLU A 153 1.62 -7.77 -8.60
CA GLU A 153 0.36 -8.08 -9.29
C GLU A 153 0.60 -8.36 -10.78
N ARG A 154 1.38 -7.51 -11.44
CA ARG A 154 1.72 -7.63 -12.86
C ARG A 154 2.58 -8.86 -13.19
N LEU A 155 3.22 -9.45 -12.18
CA LEU A 155 3.93 -10.73 -12.25
C LEU A 155 3.08 -11.94 -11.84
N GLY A 156 1.80 -11.73 -11.49
CA GLY A 156 0.85 -12.82 -11.31
C GLY A 156 0.34 -13.02 -9.88
N ILE A 157 0.77 -12.20 -8.92
CA ILE A 157 0.28 -12.28 -7.54
C ILE A 157 -1.13 -11.72 -7.44
N ASP A 158 -2.02 -12.44 -6.75
CA ASP A 158 -3.34 -11.95 -6.39
C ASP A 158 -3.26 -10.97 -5.21
N PRO A 159 -3.69 -9.69 -5.31
CA PRO A 159 -3.76 -8.80 -4.16
C PRO A 159 -4.54 -9.35 -2.96
N LEU A 160 -5.44 -10.31 -3.20
CA LEU A 160 -6.31 -10.95 -2.22
C LEU A 160 -5.89 -12.38 -1.86
N TYR A 161 -4.66 -12.83 -2.18
CA TYR A 161 -4.27 -14.25 -2.06
C TYR A 161 -4.46 -14.85 -0.66
N HIS A 162 -4.40 -14.05 0.40
CA HIS A 162 -4.67 -14.48 1.79
C HIS A 162 -6.11 -14.98 1.99
N TRP A 163 -7.04 -14.57 1.14
CA TRP A 163 -8.48 -14.77 1.28
C TRP A 163 -9.08 -15.61 0.16
N THR A 164 -8.45 -15.64 -1.01
CA THR A 164 -8.98 -16.33 -2.20
C THR A 164 -8.50 -17.78 -2.32
N GLY A 165 -7.45 -18.16 -1.59
CA GLY A 165 -6.76 -19.44 -1.79
C GLY A 165 -6.02 -19.52 -3.13
N TYR A 166 -5.93 -18.42 -3.88
CA TYR A 166 -5.26 -18.38 -5.17
C TYR A 166 -3.75 -18.52 -5.02
N THR A 167 -3.16 -19.46 -5.76
CA THR A 167 -1.71 -19.59 -5.91
C THR A 167 -1.29 -19.13 -7.31
N PRO A 168 -0.23 -18.32 -7.45
CA PRO A 168 0.25 -17.92 -8.78
C PRO A 168 0.80 -19.11 -9.57
N ASP A 169 0.71 -19.02 -10.90
CA ASP A 169 1.28 -20.02 -11.80
C ASP A 169 2.79 -20.17 -11.56
N LYS A 170 3.24 -21.42 -11.42
CA LYS A 170 4.66 -21.73 -11.21
C LYS A 170 5.46 -21.54 -12.49
N ARG A 171 6.59 -20.84 -12.39
CA ARG A 171 7.43 -20.46 -13.54
C ARG A 171 8.91 -20.71 -13.27
N SER A 172 9.49 -21.70 -13.96
CA SER A 172 10.94 -21.96 -13.90
C SER A 172 11.78 -20.87 -14.60
N LYS A 173 11.14 -20.03 -15.42
CA LYS A 173 11.72 -18.83 -16.01
C LYS A 173 10.69 -17.71 -15.88
N LEU A 174 11.07 -16.63 -15.21
CA LEU A 174 10.27 -15.43 -15.07
C LEU A 174 10.94 -14.30 -15.83
N ALA A 175 10.33 -13.88 -16.93
CA ALA A 175 10.79 -12.77 -17.75
C ALA A 175 9.77 -11.63 -17.71
N LEU A 176 10.24 -10.42 -17.42
CA LEU A 176 9.47 -9.19 -17.42
C LEU A 176 9.57 -8.54 -18.81
N LYS A 177 8.42 -8.23 -19.41
CA LYS A 177 8.35 -7.41 -20.64
C LYS A 177 9.00 -6.05 -20.40
N LYS A 178 9.66 -5.49 -21.42
CA LYS A 178 10.14 -4.11 -21.37
C LYS A 178 9.01 -3.19 -20.88
N THR A 179 9.26 -2.48 -19.77
CA THR A 179 8.24 -1.71 -19.06
C THR A 179 8.72 -0.29 -18.85
N ASP A 180 7.87 0.68 -19.19
CA ASP A 180 7.96 2.07 -18.75
C ASP A 180 6.54 2.49 -18.35
N TYR A 181 6.25 2.37 -17.06
CA TYR A 181 4.91 2.51 -16.52
C TYR A 181 4.91 3.59 -15.45
N PHE A 182 4.10 4.62 -15.65
CA PHE A 182 3.98 5.75 -14.73
C PHE A 182 2.59 5.80 -14.11
N ILE A 183 2.52 6.03 -12.81
CA ILE A 183 1.30 6.30 -12.06
C ILE A 183 1.37 7.68 -11.44
N ASN A 184 0.38 8.51 -11.78
CA ASN A 184 0.18 9.82 -11.19
C ASN A 184 -0.31 9.70 -9.73
N SER A 185 -0.33 10.83 -9.02
CA SER A 185 -0.97 10.92 -7.71
C SER A 185 -2.40 10.36 -7.75
N PRO A 186 -2.80 9.55 -6.76
CA PRO A 186 -4.16 9.01 -6.72
C PRO A 186 -5.16 10.14 -6.53
N THR A 187 -6.32 10.02 -7.18
CA THR A 187 -7.41 11.01 -7.09
C THR A 187 -7.88 11.20 -5.65
N VAL A 188 -7.90 10.13 -4.86
CA VAL A 188 -8.26 10.14 -3.44
C VAL A 188 -6.99 9.97 -2.60
N LYS A 189 -6.70 10.98 -1.77
CA LYS A 189 -5.47 11.04 -0.97
C LYS A 189 -5.40 9.96 0.11
N TYR A 190 -6.49 9.71 0.82
CA TYR A 190 -6.60 8.68 1.86
C TYR A 190 -7.62 7.64 1.45
N ARG A 191 -7.17 6.41 1.28
CA ARG A 191 -7.98 5.29 0.76
C ARG A 191 -7.79 4.13 1.71
N GLY A 192 -8.86 3.54 2.19
CA GLY A 192 -8.73 2.56 3.25
C GLY A 192 -9.85 1.56 3.34
N MET A 193 -9.60 0.58 4.21
CA MET A 193 -10.57 -0.42 4.62
C MET A 193 -10.92 -0.20 6.08
N PHE A 194 -12.18 -0.45 6.39
CA PHE A 194 -12.69 -0.57 7.73
C PHE A 194 -13.34 -1.94 7.84
N HIS A 195 -12.86 -2.74 8.78
CA HIS A 195 -13.43 -4.04 9.06
C HIS A 195 -14.35 -3.92 10.28
N ASP A 196 -15.66 -3.95 10.03
CA ASP A 196 -16.74 -3.80 11.02
C ASP A 196 -17.63 -5.06 11.03
N ASP A 197 -18.54 -5.13 12.00
CA ASP A 197 -19.45 -6.27 12.22
C ASP A 197 -18.72 -7.61 12.41
N GLU A 198 -17.72 -7.56 13.30
CA GLU A 198 -16.65 -8.54 13.40
C GLU A 198 -16.98 -9.81 14.22
N ASP A 199 -18.24 -10.22 14.21
CA ASP A 199 -18.79 -11.33 14.99
C ASP A 199 -18.33 -12.72 14.47
N ILE A 200 -17.53 -12.79 13.42
CA ILE A 200 -16.97 -14.05 12.87
C ILE A 200 -15.44 -14.12 12.93
N LEU A 201 -14.80 -13.16 13.59
CA LEU A 201 -13.34 -13.16 13.74
C LEU A 201 -12.82 -14.33 14.57
N PRO A 202 -11.54 -14.71 14.39
CA PRO A 202 -10.89 -15.75 15.18
C PRO A 202 -10.63 -15.26 16.61
N ARG A 203 -11.70 -15.17 17.39
CA ARG A 203 -11.71 -15.00 18.83
C ARG A 203 -12.30 -16.26 19.46
N PRO A 204 -11.94 -16.59 20.71
CA PRO A 204 -12.64 -17.65 21.42
C PRO A 204 -14.15 -17.38 21.47
N PHE A 205 -14.96 -18.43 21.55
CA PHE A 205 -16.41 -18.31 21.71
C PHE A 205 -16.79 -18.50 23.18
N GLU A 206 -17.83 -17.81 23.63
CA GLU A 206 -18.55 -18.13 24.86
C GLU A 206 -19.28 -19.47 24.70
N ASP A 207 -19.62 -20.13 25.83
CA ASP A 207 -20.38 -21.39 25.82
C ASP A 207 -21.73 -21.28 25.10
N SER A 208 -22.26 -20.06 24.98
CA SER A 208 -23.49 -19.72 24.24
C SER A 208 -23.33 -19.75 22.72
N GLY A 209 -22.11 -19.89 22.20
CA GLY A 209 -21.78 -19.82 20.78
C GLY A 209 -21.57 -18.41 20.24
N TYR A 210 -21.61 -17.37 21.08
CA TYR A 210 -21.26 -16.00 20.69
C TYR A 210 -19.76 -15.75 20.81
N PRO A 211 -19.13 -14.96 19.91
CA PRO A 211 -17.74 -14.58 20.06
C PRO A 211 -17.52 -13.85 21.38
N LEU A 212 -16.43 -14.18 22.08
CA LEU A 212 -16.08 -13.50 23.31
C LEU A 212 -15.93 -11.99 23.05
N ARG A 213 -16.68 -11.23 23.84
CA ARG A 213 -16.69 -9.75 23.80
C ARG A 213 -15.42 -9.14 24.41
N ILE A 214 -14.59 -9.99 25.03
CA ILE A 214 -13.27 -9.68 25.58
C ILE A 214 -12.23 -10.56 24.89
N GLY A 215 -11.11 -9.98 24.45
CA GLY A 215 -10.02 -10.74 23.84
C GLY A 215 -9.32 -10.00 22.71
N ASP A 216 -8.19 -10.58 22.30
CA ASP A 216 -7.33 -10.06 21.24
C ASP A 216 -7.58 -10.79 19.94
N VAL A 217 -7.53 -10.05 18.84
CA VAL A 217 -7.41 -10.64 17.50
C VAL A 217 -5.92 -10.95 17.27
N PRO A 218 -5.55 -12.16 16.83
CA PRO A 218 -4.15 -12.53 16.59
C PRO A 218 -3.43 -11.55 15.66
N THR A 219 -2.16 -11.26 15.94
CA THR A 219 -1.36 -10.31 15.16
C THR A 219 -1.22 -10.73 13.70
N GLU A 220 -1.08 -12.03 13.44
CA GLU A 220 -1.02 -12.59 12.08
C GLU A 220 -2.24 -12.22 11.22
N TRP A 221 -3.43 -12.12 11.84
CA TRP A 221 -4.62 -11.69 11.11
C TRP A 221 -4.47 -10.24 10.62
N TYR A 222 -3.97 -9.35 11.49
CA TYR A 222 -3.73 -7.95 11.13
C TYR A 222 -2.65 -7.82 10.06
N GLU A 223 -1.58 -8.61 10.13
CA GLU A 223 -0.55 -8.66 9.10
C GLU A 223 -1.16 -9.01 7.73
N ARG A 224 -2.01 -10.03 7.66
CA ARG A 224 -2.72 -10.38 6.41
C ARG A 224 -3.64 -9.25 5.93
N TYR A 225 -4.39 -8.63 6.84
CA TYR A 225 -5.29 -7.51 6.52
C TYR A 225 -4.54 -6.27 6.02
N PHE A 226 -3.43 -5.90 6.67
CA PHE A 226 -2.60 -4.76 6.29
C PHE A 226 -1.88 -5.01 4.96
N GLU A 227 -1.34 -6.21 4.74
CA GLU A 227 -0.74 -6.57 3.46
C GLU A 227 -1.77 -6.50 2.33
N THR A 228 -2.97 -7.04 2.55
CA THR A 228 -4.08 -6.91 1.58
C THR A 228 -4.42 -5.45 1.30
N ALA A 229 -4.50 -4.60 2.33
CA ALA A 229 -4.75 -3.16 2.14
C ALA A 229 -3.72 -2.53 1.20
N LEU A 230 -2.44 -2.76 1.48
CA LEU A 230 -1.34 -2.22 0.69
C LEU A 230 -1.34 -2.74 -0.75
N ARG A 231 -1.61 -4.04 -0.94
CA ARG A 231 -1.71 -4.66 -2.28
C ARG A 231 -2.87 -4.13 -3.10
N LEU A 232 -3.96 -3.74 -2.46
CA LEU A 232 -5.11 -3.07 -3.10
C LEU A 232 -4.86 -1.57 -3.36
N GLY A 233 -3.68 -1.04 -3.01
CA GLY A 233 -3.34 0.37 -3.17
C GLY A 233 -3.96 1.28 -2.09
N PHE A 234 -4.45 0.72 -0.99
CA PHE A 234 -4.90 1.48 0.17
C PHE A 234 -3.72 1.93 1.03
N ASN A 235 -3.86 3.10 1.63
CA ASN A 235 -2.85 3.70 2.52
C ASN A 235 -3.38 3.94 3.93
N MET A 236 -4.62 3.54 4.23
CA MET A 236 -5.27 3.76 5.51
C MET A 236 -6.03 2.51 5.94
N VAL A 237 -6.01 2.21 7.23
CA VAL A 237 -6.76 1.09 7.81
C VAL A 237 -7.42 1.54 9.11
N ALA A 238 -8.68 1.19 9.27
CA ALA A 238 -9.37 1.24 10.55
C ALA A 238 -9.43 -0.19 11.12
N PRO A 239 -8.93 -0.41 12.34
CA PRO A 239 -9.07 -1.68 13.06
C PRO A 239 -10.52 -1.80 13.58
N TYR A 240 -10.81 -2.95 14.19
CA TYR A 240 -12.10 -3.22 14.79
C TYR A 240 -12.49 -2.24 15.90
N THR A 241 -13.79 -2.10 16.09
CA THR A 241 -14.36 -1.25 17.12
C THR A 241 -14.45 -1.97 18.46
N ARG A 242 -14.78 -3.28 18.52
CA ARG A 242 -15.00 -3.99 19.79
C ARG A 242 -13.79 -4.78 20.27
N ALA A 243 -12.70 -4.82 19.50
CA ALA A 243 -11.47 -5.51 19.89
C ALA A 243 -10.51 -4.59 20.66
N HIS A 244 -9.62 -5.21 21.44
CA HIS A 244 -8.55 -4.51 22.13
C HIS A 244 -7.56 -3.88 21.13
N ARG A 245 -7.21 -2.61 21.37
CA ARG A 245 -6.30 -1.81 20.53
C ARG A 245 -4.86 -1.93 20.99
N ARG A 246 -4.25 -3.05 20.69
CA ARG A 246 -2.86 -3.32 21.04
C ARG A 246 -1.89 -2.40 20.29
N PHE A 247 -0.88 -1.87 21.00
CA PHE A 247 0.09 -0.91 20.44
C PHE A 247 0.93 -1.53 19.33
N GLU A 248 1.30 -2.81 19.46
CA GLU A 248 2.08 -3.54 18.46
C GLU A 248 1.38 -3.59 17.10
N VAL A 249 0.04 -3.70 17.08
CA VAL A 249 -0.74 -3.71 15.83
C VAL A 249 -0.70 -2.32 15.16
N GLN A 250 -0.83 -1.26 15.95
CA GLN A 250 -0.72 0.13 15.45
C GLN A 250 0.68 0.41 14.90
N LYS A 251 1.71 -0.07 15.61
CA LYS A 251 3.10 0.04 15.21
C LYS A 251 3.36 -0.67 13.89
N ILE A 252 2.87 -1.91 13.71
CA ILE A 252 3.00 -2.64 12.44
C ILE A 252 2.37 -1.87 11.29
N ALA A 253 1.13 -1.37 11.45
CA ALA A 253 0.47 -0.58 10.41
C ALA A 253 1.33 0.65 10.00
N SER A 254 1.82 1.40 10.99
CA SER A 254 2.67 2.57 10.77
C SER A 254 4.00 2.21 10.09
N GLU A 255 4.68 1.16 10.57
CA GLU A 255 5.95 0.69 10.01
C GLU A 255 5.82 0.23 8.56
N TRP A 256 4.67 -0.33 8.19
CA TRP A 256 4.37 -0.75 6.81
C TRP A 256 3.86 0.41 5.93
N GLY A 257 3.73 1.61 6.50
CA GLY A 257 3.39 2.84 5.78
C GLY A 257 1.89 3.15 5.73
N LEU A 258 1.05 2.42 6.47
CA LEU A 258 -0.39 2.69 6.58
C LEU A 258 -0.68 3.78 7.62
N PHE A 259 -1.66 4.62 7.33
CA PHE A 259 -2.34 5.43 8.32
C PHE A 259 -3.26 4.54 9.15
N TYR A 260 -2.97 4.42 10.44
CA TYR A 260 -3.89 3.79 11.38
C TYR A 260 -4.92 4.81 11.84
N THR A 261 -6.18 4.57 11.51
CA THR A 261 -7.30 5.43 11.90
C THR A 261 -8.31 4.65 12.75
N SER A 262 -9.47 5.22 13.03
CA SER A 262 -10.53 4.56 13.80
C SER A 262 -11.92 4.92 13.25
N HIS A 263 -12.93 4.22 13.76
CA HIS A 263 -14.31 4.55 13.49
C HIS A 263 -14.66 5.93 14.10
N HIS A 264 -15.72 6.57 13.59
CA HIS A 264 -15.99 7.98 13.86
C HIS A 264 -16.26 8.32 15.34
N TYR A 265 -16.78 7.38 16.14
CA TYR A 265 -17.02 7.59 17.57
C TYR A 265 -15.78 7.28 18.44
N ASP A 266 -14.71 6.73 17.86
CA ASP A 266 -13.46 6.42 18.55
C ASP A 266 -12.55 7.65 18.58
N ILE A 267 -13.01 8.69 19.26
CA ILE A 267 -12.37 10.00 19.30
C ILE A 267 -10.93 9.87 19.80
N LEU A 268 -9.98 10.54 19.14
CA LEU A 268 -8.54 10.50 19.42
C LEU A 268 -7.93 9.08 19.40
N LEU A 269 -8.43 8.20 18.52
CA LEU A 269 -8.05 6.78 18.43
C LEU A 269 -8.30 5.99 19.72
N SER A 270 -9.12 6.52 20.63
CA SER A 270 -9.53 5.83 21.85
C SER A 270 -10.71 4.92 21.56
N ASN A 271 -10.59 3.64 21.90
CA ASN A 271 -11.72 2.71 21.85
C ASN A 271 -12.55 2.88 23.14
N PRO A 272 -13.78 3.39 23.09
CA PRO A 272 -14.61 3.58 24.29
C PRO A 272 -14.95 2.26 24.97
N PHE A 273 -15.04 1.15 24.23
CA PHE A 273 -15.25 -0.16 24.85
C PHE A 273 -14.07 -0.57 25.74
N GLY A 274 -12.86 -0.12 25.41
CA GLY A 274 -11.67 -0.45 26.19
C GLY A 274 -11.58 0.27 27.52
N ILE A 275 -12.30 1.39 27.71
CA ILE A 275 -12.34 2.15 28.95
C ILE A 275 -12.73 1.25 30.11
N GLU A 276 -13.80 0.48 29.94
CA GLU A 276 -14.26 -0.50 30.91
C GLU A 276 -13.71 -1.90 30.62
N ARG A 277 -13.94 -2.46 29.41
CA ARG A 277 -13.69 -3.88 29.11
C ARG A 277 -12.23 -4.29 29.14
N PHE A 278 -11.31 -3.36 28.86
CA PHE A 278 -9.87 -3.60 28.86
C PHE A 278 -9.15 -2.83 29.98
N GLY A 279 -9.92 -2.26 30.93
CA GLY A 279 -9.35 -1.55 32.08
C GLY A 279 -8.59 -0.27 31.75
N LEU A 280 -8.80 0.33 30.57
CA LEU A 280 -8.07 1.54 30.16
C LEU A 280 -8.37 2.74 31.07
N GLY A 281 -9.61 2.87 31.57
CA GLY A 281 -9.97 3.94 32.52
C GLY A 281 -9.16 3.81 33.81
N LYS A 282 -9.16 2.62 34.40
CA LYS A 282 -8.35 2.31 35.60
C LYS A 282 -6.86 2.54 35.37
N ALA A 283 -6.32 2.07 34.24
CA ALA A 283 -4.90 2.23 33.91
C ALA A 283 -4.48 3.70 33.74
N ARG A 284 -5.41 4.58 33.35
CA ARG A 284 -5.19 6.01 33.15
C ARG A 284 -5.67 6.88 34.30
N ASN A 285 -6.13 6.28 35.40
CA ASN A 285 -6.77 7.00 36.51
C ASN A 285 -7.93 7.90 36.06
N ALA A 286 -8.73 7.41 35.09
CA ALA A 286 -9.88 8.09 34.51
C ALA A 286 -11.19 7.36 34.85
N GLY A 287 -12.28 8.11 34.97
CA GLY A 287 -13.63 7.54 35.14
C GLY A 287 -14.04 6.69 33.95
N THR A 288 -14.89 5.69 34.17
CA THR A 288 -15.39 4.81 33.10
C THR A 288 -16.67 5.30 32.42
N THR A 289 -17.30 6.34 32.97
CA THR A 289 -18.54 6.92 32.43
C THR A 289 -18.26 7.70 31.15
N TRP A 290 -18.87 7.32 30.04
CA TRP A 290 -18.75 8.05 28.78
C TRP A 290 -19.75 9.21 28.71
N ASP A 291 -19.52 10.25 29.52
CA ASP A 291 -20.35 11.45 29.59
C ASP A 291 -19.45 12.69 29.75
N TRP A 292 -19.43 13.56 28.72
CA TRP A 292 -18.62 14.77 28.74
C TRP A 292 -19.06 15.80 29.80
N LEU A 293 -20.35 15.83 30.15
CA LEU A 293 -20.89 16.80 31.10
C LEU A 293 -20.57 16.41 32.55
N THR A 294 -20.59 15.11 32.85
CA THR A 294 -20.38 14.62 34.22
C THR A 294 -19.02 13.96 34.45
N ASN A 295 -18.27 13.64 33.41
CA ASN A 295 -16.96 12.96 33.46
C ASN A 295 -15.96 13.58 32.46
N ARG A 296 -15.75 14.89 32.58
CA ARG A 296 -14.92 15.69 31.66
C ARG A 296 -13.40 15.52 31.86
N GLU A 297 -12.96 15.44 33.13
CA GLU A 297 -11.55 15.32 33.53
C GLU A 297 -11.00 13.91 33.26
#